data_AF-A0A239RDP8-F1
#
_entry.id   AF-A0A239RDP8-F1
#
_cell.length_a   1.000
_cell.length_b   1.000
_cell.length_c   1.000
_cell.angle_alpha   90.00
_cell.angle_beta   90.00
_cell.angle_gamma   90.00
#
_symmetry.space_group_name_H-M   'P 1'
#
loop_
_entity.id
_entity.type
_entity.pdbx_description
1 polymer ?
#
loop_
_entity_poly.entity_id
_entity_poly.type
_entity_poly.pdbx_seq_one_letter_code
_entity_poly.pdbx_strand_id
1 'polypeptide(L)' 'MIRAEIELGGKLEVVHVDVKTKEEAIEFLLSKQFGFLTQIWKLEEVQDEADSDKPDDTGERQ' A
#
# COMPACT_ATOMS: atom_id res chain seq x y z
N MET A 1 4.52 4.04 -4.65
CA MET A 1 3.39 3.17 -4.24
C MET A 1 2.49 3.87 -3.21
N ILE A 2 1.20 3.54 -3.17
CA ILE A 2 0.26 4.01 -2.12
C ILE A 2 -0.13 2.82 -1.23
N ARG A 3 0.02 2.97 0.08
CA ARG A 3 -0.54 2.06 1.09
C ARG A 3 -1.92 2.55 1.50
N ALA A 4 -2.92 1.67 1.42
CA ALA A 4 -4.29 1.97 1.79
C ALA A 4 -4.77 1.06 2.93
N GLU A 5 -5.42 1.67 3.92
CA GLU A 5 -6.18 0.94 4.95
C GLU A 5 -7.65 1.02 4.58
N ILE A 6 -8.29 -0.13 4.40
CA ILE A 6 -9.66 -0.24 3.92
C ILE A 6 -10.48 -1.19 4.79
N GLU A 7 -11.78 -0.98 4.86
CA GLU A 7 -12.70 -1.93 5.50
C GLU A 7 -13.48 -2.73 4.46
N LEU A 8 -13.43 -4.05 4.61
CA LEU A 8 -14.11 -5.03 3.76
C LEU A 8 -14.90 -6.01 4.62
N GLY A 9 -16.23 -5.96 4.50
CA GLY A 9 -17.11 -6.87 5.24
C GLY A 9 -16.94 -6.79 6.75
N GLY A 10 -16.65 -5.59 7.29
CA GLY A 10 -16.45 -5.36 8.73
C GLY A 10 -15.04 -5.68 9.24
N LYS A 11 -14.07 -5.91 8.35
CA LYS A 11 -12.66 -6.16 8.71
C LYS A 11 -11.76 -5.11 8.09
N LEU A 12 -10.81 -4.62 8.88
CA LEU A 12 -9.75 -3.72 8.41
C LEU A 12 -8.68 -4.54 7.69
N GLU A 13 -8.38 -4.14 6.46
CA GLU A 13 -7.39 -4.74 5.57
C GLU A 13 -6.39 -3.67 5.14
N VAL A 14 -5.14 -4.09 4.88
CA VAL A 14 -4.08 -3.22 4.36
C VAL A 14 -3.71 -3.69 2.97
N VAL A 15 -3.82 -2.81 1.99
CA VAL A 15 -3.49 -3.10 0.59
C VAL A 15 -2.49 -2.09 0.04
N HIS A 16 -1.65 -2.56 -0.87
CA HIS A 16 -0.69 -1.72 -1.58
C HIS A 16 -1.17 -1.55 -3.03
N VAL A 17 -1.27 -0.30 -3.46
CA VAL A 17 -1.74 0.09 -4.78
C VAL A 17 -0.59 0.73 -5.53
N ASP A 18 -0.23 0.14 -6.66
CA ASP A 18 0.84 0.60 -7.53
C ASP A 18 0.35 1.73 -8.45
N VAL A 19 0.20 2.91 -7.86
CA VAL A 19 -0.20 4.16 -8.51
C VAL A 19 0.62 5.32 -7.97
N LYS A 20 0.63 6.44 -8.69
CA LYS A 20 1.47 7.59 -8.37
C LYS A 20 0.82 8.56 -7.41
N THR A 21 -0.51 8.66 -7.45
CA THR A 21 -1.25 9.62 -6.61
C THR A 21 -2.30 8.95 -5.74
N LYS A 22 -2.73 9.65 -4.69
CA LYS A 22 -3.81 9.19 -3.81
C LYS A 22 -5.15 9.17 -4.52
N GLU A 23 -5.38 10.10 -5.44
CA GLU A 23 -6.59 10.15 -6.26
C GLU A 23 -6.71 8.91 -7.15
N GLU A 24 -5.62 8.51 -7.83
CA GLU A 24 -5.56 7.27 -8.60
C GLU A 24 -5.80 6.04 -7.72
N ALA A 25 -5.30 6.05 -6.47
CA ALA A 25 -5.53 4.96 -5.53
C ALA A 25 -7.01 4.86 -5.12
N ILE A 26 -7.69 5.99 -4.90
CA ILE A 26 -9.13 6.04 -4.59
C ILE A 26 -9.93 5.46 -5.76
N GLU A 27 -9.65 5.92 -6.98
CA GLU A 27 -10.33 5.39 -8.18
C GLU A 27 -10.08 3.90 -8.32
N PHE A 28 -8.85 3.42 -8.11
CA PHE A 28 -8.53 2.00 -8.15
C PHE A 28 -9.34 1.19 -7.11
N LEU A 29 -9.33 1.61 -5.84
CA LEU A 29 -10.02 0.93 -4.74
C LEU A 29 -11.53 0.87 -4.95
N LEU A 30 -12.13 1.94 -5.49
CA LEU A 30 -13.57 2.04 -5.73
C LEU A 30 -14.01 1.42 -7.07
N SER A 31 -13.12 1.28 -8.06
CA SER A 31 -13.51 0.98 -9.44
C SER A 31 -13.95 -0.46 -9.70
N LYS A 32 -13.37 -1.49 -9.06
CA LYS A 32 -13.63 -2.88 -9.49
C LYS A 32 -13.51 -4.00 -8.45
N GLN A 33 -12.71 -3.87 -7.39
CA GLN A 33 -12.24 -5.06 -6.66
C GLN A 33 -12.89 -5.28 -5.28
N PHE A 34 -13.32 -4.22 -4.61
CA PHE A 34 -13.76 -4.29 -3.22
C PHE A 34 -15.25 -3.98 -3.02
N GLY A 35 -15.92 -3.50 -4.08
CA GLY A 35 -17.36 -3.25 -4.11
C GLY A 35 -17.77 -1.95 -3.40
N PHE A 36 -19.04 -1.59 -3.56
CA PHE A 36 -19.65 -0.34 -3.08
C PHE A 36 -19.59 -0.14 -1.55
N LEU A 37 -19.20 -1.17 -0.78
CA LEU A 37 -19.12 -1.15 0.68
C LEU A 37 -17.70 -0.89 1.21
N THR A 38 -16.73 -0.65 0.34
CA THR A 38 -15.34 -0.40 0.74
C THR A 38 -15.23 0.97 1.38
N GLN A 39 -14.87 1.02 2.66
CA GLN A 39 -14.54 2.29 3.32
C GLN A 39 -13.03 2.47 3.33
N ILE A 40 -12.56 3.60 2.85
CA ILE A 40 -11.13 3.96 2.88
C ILE A 40 -10.88 4.74 4.16
N TRP A 41 -10.07 4.18 5.07
CA TRP A 41 -9.73 4.81 6.34
C TRP A 41 -8.50 5.71 6.23
N LYS A 42 -7.50 5.26 5.46
CA LYS A 42 -6.23 5.97 5.34
C LYS A 42 -5.55 5.69 4.00
N LEU A 43 -4.89 6.71 3.45
CA LEU A 43 -4.01 6.61 2.29
C LEU A 43 -2.67 7.26 2.62
N GLU A 44 -1.59 6.52 2.40
CA GLU A 44 -0.23 6.94 2.69
C GLU A 44 0.67 6.66 1.48
N GLU A 45 1.48 7.65 1.10
CA GLU A 45 2.52 7.46 0.11
C GLU A 45 3.69 6.73 0.77
N VAL A 46 4.08 5.61 0.19
CA VAL A 46 5.19 4.80 0.68
C VAL A 46 6.22 4.64 -0.44
N GLN A 47 7.50 4.66 -0.06
CA GLN A 47 8.57 4.37 -1.00
C GLN A 47 8.45 2.92 -1.44
N ASP A 48 8.65 2.67 -2.72
CA ASP A 48 8.71 1.31 -3.25
C ASP A 48 9.92 0.60 -2.64
N GLU A 49 9.69 -0.44 -1.84
CA GLU A 49 10.76 -1.28 -1.30
C GLU A 49 11.49 -2.10 -2.40
N ALA A 50 11.13 -1.92 -3.68
CA ALA A 50 11.85 -2.46 -4.83
C ALA A 50 13.26 -1.88 -5.02
N ASP A 51 13.61 -0.78 -4.33
CA ASP A 51 14.96 -0.19 -4.30
C ASP A 51 15.71 -0.43 -2.98
N SER A 52 15.46 -1.55 -2.30
CA SER A 52 16.43 -2.09 -1.33
C SER A 52 17.26 -3.20 -1.97
N ASP A 53 18.04 -2.81 -2.98
CA ASP A 53 19.28 -3.51 -3.30
C ASP A 53 20.17 -3.42 -2.05
N LYS A 54 20.25 -4.54 -1.31
CA LYS A 54 21.23 -4.72 -0.25
C LYS A 54 22.62 -4.43 -0.82
N PRO A 55 23.47 -3.63 -0.18
CA PRO A 55 24.83 -4.03 0.02
C PRO A 55 24.87 -4.88 1.30
N ASP A 56 25.14 -6.16 1.07
CA ASP A 56 25.86 -7.00 2.01
C ASP A 56 27.11 -6.22 2.45
N ASP A 57 27.14 -5.67 3.68
CA ASP A 57 28.39 -5.23 4.28
C ASP A 57 28.71 -6.13 5.48
N THR A 58 29.56 -7.09 5.16
CA THR A 58 30.30 -7.94 6.07
C THR A 58 31.17 -7.07 6.96
N GLY A 59 30.88 -7.02 8.26
CA GLY A 59 31.61 -6.16 9.20
C GLY A 59 31.67 -6.69 10.64
N GLU A 60 32.17 -7.91 10.77
CA GLU A 60 32.95 -8.45 11.90
C GLU A 60 32.39 -8.44 13.34
N ARG A 61 32.32 -9.67 13.88
CA ARG A 61 32.30 -9.99 15.31
C ARG A 61 33.53 -9.37 16.01
N GLN A 62 33.35 -8.78 17.20
CA GLN A 62 34.08 -9.15 18.43
C GLN A 62 33.53 -8.44 19.67
#